data_AF-D2HWL4-F1
#
_entry.id   AF-D2HWL4-F1
#
_cell.length_a   1.000
_cell.length_b   1.000
_cell.length_c   1.000
_cell.angle_alpha   90.00
_cell.angle_beta   90.00
_cell.angle_gamma   90.00
#
_symmetry.space_group_name_H-M   'P 1'
#
loop_
_entity.id
_entity.type
_entity.pdbx_description
1 polymer ?
#
loop_
_entity_poly.entity_id
_entity_poly.type
_entity_poly.pdbx_seq_one_letter_code
_entity_poly.pdbx_strand_id
1 'polypeptide(L)'
;MRAEEPSNSGMDRQQSWGVTKMPILEKAPQKMEAKTPSSEEEPVLPKLPVPPLQQTLATYLRCMHHLVPEERFRRSQAIVQRFGAPGGLGETLQQKLLDRQEKTANWVSEYWLNDMYLNNRLALPVNSSPAVIFPRQHFQDTNDQLRFAANLISGVLQYKSLLDSHSIPTDCAKGQLSGQPLCMKQYYGLFSSYRLPGHTQDTLVAQKSSVMPEPEHVIVACGNQVSGPSPLQPLRLGQGA
;
A
#
# COMPACT_ATOMS: atom_id res chain seq x y z
N MET A 1 7.82 4.75 -69.28
CA MET A 1 8.95 5.72 -69.30
C MET A 1 9.68 5.61 -67.97
N ARG A 2 11.01 5.45 -68.02
CA ARG A 2 11.92 5.42 -66.87
C ARG A 2 11.88 6.73 -66.08
N ALA A 3 12.11 6.64 -64.78
CA ALA A 3 12.92 7.57 -63.98
C ALA A 3 13.16 6.86 -62.63
N GLU A 4 14.32 6.23 -62.44
CA GLU A 4 15.54 6.77 -61.82
C GLU A 4 15.53 6.71 -60.28
N GLU A 5 16.36 5.81 -59.74
CA GLU A 5 16.83 5.82 -58.36
C GLU A 5 17.85 6.95 -58.14
N PRO A 6 17.99 7.44 -56.90
CA PRO A 6 19.27 7.97 -56.45
C PRO A 6 19.85 7.19 -55.27
N SER A 7 21.00 6.58 -55.55
CA SER A 7 22.26 6.67 -54.81
C SER A 7 22.25 6.60 -53.28
N ASN A 8 22.75 5.46 -52.80
CA ASN A 8 23.31 5.26 -51.48
C ASN A 8 24.65 6.00 -51.34
N SER A 9 24.74 7.00 -50.45
CA SER A 9 26.02 7.52 -49.95
C SER A 9 25.99 7.51 -48.43
N GLY A 10 26.74 6.57 -47.87
CA GLY A 10 26.93 6.41 -46.43
C GLY A 10 27.50 7.67 -45.79
N MET A 11 26.94 8.00 -44.64
CA MET A 11 27.55 8.89 -43.67
C MET A 11 27.41 8.20 -42.32
N ASP A 12 28.45 7.45 -41.95
CA ASP A 12 28.66 6.90 -40.62
C ASP A 12 28.53 8.01 -39.58
N ARG A 13 27.43 7.99 -38.82
CA ARG A 13 27.36 8.67 -37.54
C ARG A 13 27.44 7.63 -36.44
N GLN A 14 28.67 7.29 -36.08
CA GLN A 14 28.98 6.76 -34.76
C GLN A 14 28.56 7.80 -33.71
N GLN A 15 27.35 7.66 -33.18
CA GLN A 15 27.01 8.25 -31.90
C GLN A 15 27.54 7.32 -30.82
N SER A 16 28.68 7.69 -30.25
CA SER A 16 29.17 7.12 -29.01
C SER A 16 28.12 7.39 -27.92
N TRP A 17 27.54 6.33 -27.37
CA TRP A 17 26.75 6.44 -26.15
C TRP A 17 27.74 6.60 -24.99
N GLY A 18 28.14 7.85 -24.76
CA GLY A 18 28.90 8.22 -23.57
C GLY A 18 28.13 7.83 -22.32
N VAL A 19 28.78 7.04 -21.47
CA VAL A 19 28.31 6.72 -20.11
C VAL A 19 28.14 8.05 -19.36
N THR A 20 26.90 8.50 -19.24
CA THR A 20 26.58 9.69 -18.45
C THR A 20 26.68 9.29 -16.99
N LYS A 21 27.80 9.64 -16.33
CA LYS A 21 27.92 9.61 -14.88
C LYS A 21 26.77 10.41 -14.28
N MET A 22 25.98 9.78 -13.40
CA MET A 22 25.00 10.52 -12.61
C MET A 22 25.72 11.58 -11.78
N PRO A 23 25.27 12.84 -11.74
CA PRO A 23 25.89 13.85 -10.90
C PRO A 23 25.60 13.49 -9.43
N ILE A 24 26.65 13.12 -8.70
CA ILE A 24 26.65 13.06 -7.25
C ILE A 24 26.53 14.51 -6.77
N LEU A 25 25.37 14.86 -6.22
CA LEU A 25 25.17 16.14 -5.57
C LEU A 25 25.87 16.09 -4.20
N GLU A 26 27.14 16.51 -4.14
CA GLU A 26 27.81 16.74 -2.86
C GLU A 26 27.16 17.94 -2.15
N LYS A 27 26.31 17.65 -1.16
CA LYS A 27 25.90 18.66 -0.16
C LYS A 27 26.83 18.55 1.03
N ALA A 28 27.49 19.67 1.36
CA ALA A 28 28.30 19.82 2.56
C ALA A 28 27.49 19.48 3.83
N PRO A 29 28.12 18.86 4.85
CA PRO A 29 27.40 18.45 6.05
C PRO A 29 27.00 19.67 6.88
N GLN A 30 25.69 19.95 6.92
CA GLN A 30 25.14 20.84 7.92
C GLN A 30 25.14 20.10 9.26
N LYS A 31 25.84 20.67 10.23
CA LYS A 31 25.96 20.20 11.61
C LYS A 31 24.57 20.26 12.27
N MET A 32 23.83 19.15 12.25
CA MET A 32 22.68 18.97 13.12
C MET A 32 23.21 18.62 14.51
N GLU A 33 22.89 19.47 15.48
CA GLU A 33 23.14 19.20 16.89
C GLU A 33 22.47 17.88 17.30
N ALA A 34 23.25 17.00 17.92
CA ALA A 34 22.75 15.75 18.47
C ALA A 34 21.78 16.06 19.61
N LYS A 35 20.47 15.95 19.34
CA LYS A 35 19.47 15.80 20.39
C LYS A 35 19.52 14.37 20.90
N THR A 36 19.76 14.25 22.20
CA THR A 36 19.55 13.06 23.04
C THR A 36 18.15 12.46 22.76
N PRO A 37 17.95 11.13 22.87
CA PRO A 37 16.67 10.50 22.58
C PRO A 37 15.70 10.78 23.73
N SER A 38 15.13 11.98 23.75
CA SER A 38 13.91 12.24 24.48
C SER A 38 12.79 11.58 23.69
N SER A 39 12.11 10.61 24.32
CA SER A 39 10.83 10.02 23.91
C SER A 39 10.05 10.93 22.97
N GLU A 40 10.17 10.70 21.66
CA GLU A 40 9.37 11.41 20.67
C GLU A 40 7.93 10.94 20.88
N GLU A 41 7.10 11.81 21.46
CA GLU A 41 5.66 11.64 21.44
C GLU A 41 5.25 11.49 19.98
N GLU A 42 4.66 10.34 19.61
CA GLU A 42 4.15 10.18 18.24
C GLU A 42 3.23 11.37 17.92
N PRO A 43 3.42 12.03 16.76
CA PRO A 43 2.60 13.17 16.40
C PRO A 43 1.14 12.76 16.43
N VAL A 44 0.34 13.45 17.24
CA VAL A 44 -1.09 13.16 17.40
C VAL A 44 -1.79 13.43 16.07
N LEU A 45 -2.04 12.39 15.30
CA LEU A 45 -2.73 12.48 14.03
C LEU A 45 -4.19 12.87 14.25
N PRO A 46 -4.76 13.76 13.42
CA PRO A 46 -6.17 14.11 13.54
C PRO A 46 -7.04 12.89 13.26
N LYS A 47 -8.12 12.74 14.05
CA LYS A 47 -9.15 11.75 13.76
C LYS A 47 -9.81 12.06 12.41
N LEU A 48 -10.24 11.02 11.70
CA LEU A 48 -11.01 11.19 10.47
C LEU A 48 -12.28 12.01 10.76
N PRO A 49 -12.53 13.13 10.07
CA PRO A 49 -13.70 13.96 10.31
C PRO A 49 -15.00 13.24 9.91
N VAL A 50 -16.11 13.65 10.52
CA VAL A 50 -17.46 13.31 10.06
C VAL A 50 -18.01 14.54 9.34
N PRO A 51 -18.24 14.49 8.02
CA PRO A 51 -18.74 15.65 7.29
C PRO A 51 -20.18 16.00 7.70
N PRO A 52 -20.61 17.27 7.57
CA PRO A 52 -22.00 17.64 7.77
C PRO A 52 -22.95 16.80 6.91
N LEU A 53 -24.05 16.34 7.52
CA LEU A 53 -25.05 15.51 6.84
C LEU A 53 -25.54 16.17 5.55
N GLN A 54 -25.98 17.43 5.63
CA GLN A 54 -26.54 18.16 4.49
C GLN A 54 -25.52 18.35 3.36
N GLN A 55 -24.24 18.59 3.70
CA GLN A 55 -23.17 18.68 2.70
C GLN A 55 -23.00 17.35 1.95
N THR A 56 -23.06 16.23 2.67
CA THR A 56 -22.95 14.89 2.09
C THR A 56 -24.15 14.57 1.18
N LEU A 57 -25.37 14.86 1.65
CA LEU A 57 -26.60 14.63 0.88
C LEU A 57 -26.67 15.49 -0.39
N ALA A 58 -26.30 16.77 -0.30
CA ALA A 58 -26.24 17.66 -1.46
C ALA A 58 -25.18 17.20 -2.48
N THR A 59 -24.01 16.79 -2.00
CA THR A 59 -22.95 16.26 -2.86
C THR A 59 -23.38 14.95 -3.53
N TYR A 60 -24.02 14.04 -2.79
CA TYR A 60 -24.58 12.80 -3.33
C TYR A 60 -25.55 13.08 -4.49
N LEU A 61 -26.54 13.95 -4.30
CA LEU A 61 -27.50 14.27 -5.36
C LEU A 61 -26.82 14.90 -6.58
N ARG A 62 -25.87 15.81 -6.39
CA ARG A 62 -25.09 16.41 -7.48
C ARG A 62 -24.32 15.36 -8.28
N CYS A 63 -23.69 14.40 -7.60
CA CYS A 63 -22.96 13.30 -8.24
C CYS A 63 -23.90 12.38 -9.01
N MET A 64 -25.07 12.06 -8.48
CA MET A 64 -25.99 11.11 -9.11
C MET A 64 -26.83 11.69 -10.25
N HIS A 65 -27.05 13.01 -10.28
CA HIS A 65 -27.95 13.68 -11.21
C HIS A 65 -27.74 13.29 -12.69
N HIS A 66 -26.49 13.15 -13.12
CA HIS A 66 -26.13 12.84 -14.51
C HIS A 66 -25.90 11.34 -14.77
N LEU A 67 -25.98 10.50 -13.73
CA LEU A 67 -25.72 9.06 -13.81
C LEU A 67 -27.01 8.22 -13.87
N VAL A 68 -28.16 8.82 -13.53
CA VAL A 68 -29.45 8.13 -13.47
C VAL A 68 -30.51 8.88 -14.27
N PRO A 69 -31.52 8.19 -14.82
CA PRO A 69 -32.65 8.84 -15.48
C PRO A 69 -33.39 9.82 -14.56
N GLU A 70 -33.88 10.92 -15.14
CA GLU A 70 -34.59 12.01 -14.45
C GLU A 70 -35.68 11.51 -13.49
N GLU A 71 -36.51 10.55 -13.92
CA GLU A 71 -37.58 10.02 -13.07
C GLU A 71 -37.04 9.29 -11.83
N ARG A 72 -35.93 8.55 -11.97
CA ARG A 72 -35.26 7.92 -10.81
C ARG A 72 -34.60 8.96 -9.92
N PHE A 73 -34.00 9.99 -10.51
CA PHE A 73 -33.41 11.09 -9.76
C PHE A 73 -34.43 11.80 -8.86
N ARG A 74 -35.62 12.13 -9.39
CA ARG A 74 -36.72 12.71 -8.60
C ARG A 74 -37.11 11.86 -7.40
N ARG A 75 -37.17 10.53 -7.57
CA ARG A 75 -37.42 9.60 -6.46
C ARG A 75 -36.29 9.66 -5.43
N SER A 76 -35.03 9.66 -5.86
CA SER A 76 -33.88 9.82 -4.96
C SER A 76 -33.91 11.14 -4.21
N GLN A 77 -34.29 12.25 -4.85
CA GLN A 77 -34.45 13.55 -4.18
C GLN A 77 -35.48 13.48 -3.05
N ALA A 78 -36.65 12.89 -3.31
CA ALA A 78 -37.68 12.75 -2.28
C ALA A 78 -37.20 11.88 -1.10
N ILE A 79 -36.48 10.78 -1.37
CA ILE A 79 -35.88 9.92 -0.34
C ILE A 79 -34.86 10.70 0.49
N VAL A 80 -33.94 11.41 -0.16
CA VAL A 80 -32.89 12.21 0.51
C VAL A 80 -33.49 13.33 1.34
N GLN A 81 -34.51 14.03 0.84
CA GLN A 81 -35.22 15.06 1.59
C GLN A 81 -35.85 14.50 2.86
N ARG A 82 -36.54 13.36 2.77
CA ARG A 82 -37.13 12.70 3.95
C ARG A 82 -36.06 12.21 4.92
N PHE A 83 -34.95 11.67 4.41
CA PHE A 83 -33.86 11.16 5.23
C PHE A 83 -33.17 12.28 6.03
N GLY A 84 -32.88 13.41 5.38
CA GLY A 84 -32.21 14.56 5.97
C GLY A 84 -33.12 15.64 6.55
N ALA A 85 -34.43 15.40 6.67
CA ALA A 85 -35.36 16.35 7.28
C ALA A 85 -35.06 16.55 8.78
N PRO A 86 -35.42 17.70 9.38
CA PRO A 86 -35.32 17.90 10.82
C PRO A 86 -36.07 16.82 11.60
N GLY A 87 -35.42 16.20 12.58
CA GLY A 87 -35.94 15.04 13.32
C GLY A 87 -36.00 13.74 12.51
N GLY A 88 -35.42 13.73 11.31
CA GLY A 88 -35.37 12.57 10.42
C GLY A 88 -34.35 11.51 10.85
N LEU A 89 -34.40 10.36 10.16
CA LEU A 89 -33.47 9.26 10.42
C LEU A 89 -32.00 9.65 10.22
N GLY A 90 -31.72 10.50 9.23
CA GLY A 90 -30.37 10.96 8.91
C GLY A 90 -29.71 11.70 10.07
N GLU A 91 -30.43 12.58 10.77
CA GLU A 91 -29.89 13.28 11.95
C GLU A 91 -29.60 12.31 13.10
N THR A 92 -30.47 11.33 13.31
CA THR A 92 -30.25 10.28 14.32
C THR A 92 -29.00 9.45 14.01
N LEU A 93 -28.79 9.08 12.75
CA LEU A 93 -27.61 8.34 12.32
C LEU A 93 -26.34 9.20 12.36
N GLN A 94 -26.43 10.47 11.99
CA GLN A 94 -25.32 11.43 12.09
C GLN A 94 -24.83 11.55 13.53
N GLN A 95 -25.74 11.66 14.50
CA GLN A 95 -25.36 11.73 15.92
C GLN A 95 -24.65 10.44 16.37
N LYS A 96 -25.18 9.26 16.00
CA LYS A 96 -24.51 7.99 16.29
C LYS A 96 -23.13 7.88 15.65
N LEU A 97 -22.94 8.49 14.48
CA LEU A 97 -21.66 8.52 13.78
C LEU A 97 -20.64 9.43 14.48
N LEU A 98 -21.09 10.58 14.99
CA LEU A 98 -20.27 11.47 15.83
C LEU A 98 -19.87 10.77 17.14
N ASP A 99 -20.82 10.13 17.83
CA ASP A 99 -20.52 9.33 19.03
C ASP A 99 -19.49 8.23 18.74
N ARG A 100 -19.57 7.60 17.56
CA ARG A 100 -18.60 6.58 17.12
C ARG A 100 -17.23 7.20 16.83
N GLN A 101 -17.17 8.38 16.21
CA GLN A 101 -15.92 9.12 15.98
C GLN A 101 -15.21 9.44 17.30
N GLU A 102 -15.95 9.82 18.33
CA GLU A 102 -15.39 10.06 19.67
C GLU A 102 -14.81 8.78 20.28
N LYS A 103 -15.55 7.67 20.20
CA LYS A 103 -15.21 6.40 20.85
C LYS A 103 -14.16 5.55 20.12
N THR A 104 -13.83 5.89 18.88
CA THR A 104 -12.89 5.11 18.05
C THR A 104 -11.72 5.98 17.58
N ALA A 105 -10.58 5.35 17.26
CA ALA A 105 -9.47 6.06 16.63
C ALA A 105 -9.82 6.53 15.20
N ASN A 106 -10.58 5.71 14.47
CA ASN A 106 -11.10 6.04 13.15
C ASN A 106 -12.44 5.29 12.95
N TRP A 107 -13.52 6.05 12.80
CA TRP A 107 -14.90 5.54 12.82
C TRP A 107 -15.24 4.63 11.64
N VAL A 108 -14.54 4.75 10.51
CA VAL A 108 -14.85 4.02 9.28
C VAL A 108 -14.00 2.77 9.08
N SER A 109 -12.89 2.61 9.81
CA SER A 109 -11.90 1.56 9.52
C SER A 109 -12.50 0.15 9.42
N GLU A 110 -13.34 -0.21 10.40
CA GLU A 110 -14.04 -1.50 10.43
C GLU A 110 -15.03 -1.64 9.27
N TYR A 111 -15.86 -0.62 9.05
CA TYR A 111 -16.86 -0.64 7.99
C TYR A 111 -16.22 -0.73 6.61
N TRP A 112 -15.21 0.09 6.35
CA TRP A 112 -14.48 0.13 5.08
C TRP A 112 -13.74 -1.17 4.82
N LEU A 113 -13.02 -1.73 5.81
CA LEU A 113 -12.30 -2.98 5.62
C LEU A 113 -13.26 -4.14 5.31
N ASN A 114 -14.38 -4.20 6.03
CA ASN A 114 -15.39 -5.23 5.81
C ASN A 114 -16.08 -5.08 4.45
N ASP A 115 -16.59 -3.88 4.15
CA ASP A 115 -17.34 -3.61 2.92
C ASP A 115 -16.47 -3.73 1.67
N MET A 116 -15.28 -3.12 1.66
CA MET A 116 -14.41 -3.08 0.50
C MET A 116 -13.75 -4.43 0.20
N TYR A 117 -13.41 -5.22 1.23
CA TYR A 117 -12.61 -6.44 1.07
C TYR A 117 -13.24 -7.69 1.69
N LEU A 118 -13.49 -7.69 3.00
CA LEU A 118 -13.73 -8.95 3.72
C LEU A 118 -15.10 -9.57 3.44
N ASN A 119 -16.09 -8.77 3.07
CA ASN A 119 -17.40 -9.22 2.62
C ASN A 119 -17.41 -9.61 1.14
N ASN A 120 -16.41 -9.19 0.35
CA ASN A 120 -16.35 -9.51 -1.07
C ASN A 120 -16.06 -11.01 -1.25
N ARG A 121 -16.94 -11.70 -1.98
CA ARG A 121 -16.89 -13.16 -2.21
C ARG A 121 -16.25 -13.53 -3.55
N LEU A 122 -15.88 -12.54 -4.38
CA LEU A 122 -15.09 -12.79 -5.58
C LEU A 122 -13.70 -13.31 -5.20
N ALA A 123 -13.16 -14.22 -5.99
CA ALA A 123 -11.82 -14.75 -5.80
C ALA A 123 -10.79 -13.61 -5.85
N LEU A 124 -9.76 -13.67 -5.00
CA LEU A 124 -8.75 -12.61 -4.90
C LEU A 124 -7.99 -12.34 -6.21
N PRO A 125 -7.55 -13.36 -6.98
CA PRO A 125 -6.85 -13.12 -8.24
C PRO A 125 -7.70 -12.30 -9.19
N VAL A 126 -7.10 -11.29 -9.82
CA VAL A 126 -7.72 -10.33 -10.75
C VAL A 126 -8.71 -9.37 -10.09
N ASN A 127 -9.60 -9.84 -9.21
CA ASN A 127 -10.70 -9.03 -8.69
C ASN A 127 -10.30 -8.13 -7.51
N SER A 128 -9.29 -8.51 -6.72
CA SER A 128 -8.92 -7.77 -5.51
C SER A 128 -7.42 -7.62 -5.30
N SER A 129 -6.61 -8.64 -5.60
CA SER A 129 -5.16 -8.59 -5.38
C SER A 129 -4.47 -7.83 -6.52
N PRO A 130 -3.90 -6.63 -6.27
CA PRO A 130 -3.10 -5.93 -7.28
C PRO A 130 -1.77 -6.65 -7.52
N ALA A 131 -1.19 -6.45 -8.71
CA ALA A 131 0.13 -6.94 -9.06
C ALA A 131 1.05 -5.78 -9.47
N VAL A 132 2.32 -5.87 -9.08
CA VAL A 132 3.37 -4.94 -9.51
C VAL A 132 4.32 -5.68 -10.44
N ILE A 133 4.51 -5.16 -11.65
CA ILE A 133 5.46 -5.70 -12.62
C ILE A 133 6.78 -4.93 -12.50
N PHE A 134 7.85 -5.62 -12.12
CA PHE A 134 9.20 -5.05 -12.04
C PHE A 134 9.89 -5.00 -13.41
N PRO A 135 10.99 -4.21 -13.55
CA PRO A 135 11.80 -4.23 -14.76
C PRO A 135 12.22 -5.65 -15.15
N ARG A 136 12.20 -5.94 -16.45
CA ARG A 136 12.59 -7.24 -16.98
C ARG A 136 14.03 -7.58 -16.61
N GLN A 137 14.22 -8.70 -15.93
CA GLN A 137 15.53 -9.25 -15.63
C GLN A 137 16.00 -10.19 -16.76
N HIS A 138 17.30 -10.37 -16.89
CA HIS A 138 17.90 -11.29 -17.85
C HIS A 138 18.77 -12.30 -17.08
N PHE A 139 18.34 -13.56 -17.05
CA PHE A 139 19.02 -14.65 -16.37
C PHE A 139 19.61 -15.60 -17.41
N GLN A 140 20.91 -15.87 -17.32
CA GLN A 140 21.57 -16.82 -18.24
C GLN A 140 21.26 -18.27 -17.84
N ASP A 141 21.15 -18.52 -16.54
CA ASP A 141 20.85 -19.82 -15.98
C ASP A 141 19.98 -19.73 -14.72
N THR A 142 19.66 -20.88 -14.14
CA THR A 142 18.90 -20.97 -12.89
C THR A 142 19.63 -20.33 -11.71
N ASN A 143 20.97 -20.33 -11.70
CA ASN A 143 21.73 -19.74 -10.59
C ASN A 143 21.57 -18.21 -10.57
N ASP A 144 21.49 -17.55 -11.72
CA ASP A 144 21.21 -16.13 -11.81
C ASP A 144 19.83 -15.79 -11.22
N GLN A 145 18.82 -16.60 -11.55
CA GLN A 145 17.47 -16.46 -10.99
C GLN A 145 17.46 -16.65 -9.46
N LEU A 146 18.18 -17.65 -8.96
CA LEU A 146 18.29 -17.92 -7.52
C LEU A 146 19.05 -16.82 -6.78
N ARG A 147 20.13 -16.29 -7.37
CA ARG A 147 20.87 -15.13 -6.82
C ARG A 147 19.99 -13.89 -6.75
N PHE A 148 19.20 -13.63 -7.79
CA PHE A 148 18.23 -12.53 -7.78
C PHE A 148 17.19 -12.71 -6.65
N ALA A 149 16.61 -13.90 -6.51
CA ALA A 149 15.67 -14.20 -5.44
C ALA A 149 16.28 -14.05 -4.04
N ALA A 150 17.52 -14.52 -3.84
CA ALA A 150 18.24 -14.37 -2.57
C ALA A 150 18.49 -12.90 -2.22
N ASN A 151 18.89 -12.08 -3.20
CA ASN A 151 19.09 -10.65 -3.00
C ASN A 151 17.77 -9.92 -2.70
N LEU A 152 16.67 -10.30 -3.37
CA LEU A 152 15.35 -9.75 -3.09
C LEU A 152 14.91 -10.05 -1.65
N ILE A 153 15.05 -11.30 -1.21
CA ILE A 153 14.73 -11.72 0.17
C ILE A 153 15.60 -10.94 1.17
N SER A 154 16.90 -10.81 0.91
CA SER A 154 17.80 -10.02 1.77
C SER A 154 17.36 -8.57 1.89
N GLY A 155 16.97 -7.92 0.78
CA GLY A 155 16.45 -6.56 0.79
C GLY A 155 15.13 -6.42 1.57
N VAL A 156 14.22 -7.39 1.45
CA VAL A 156 12.97 -7.44 2.23
C VAL A 156 13.26 -7.55 3.72
N LEU A 157 14.20 -8.41 4.13
CA LEU A 157 14.58 -8.56 5.54
C LEU A 157 15.22 -7.28 6.10
N GLN A 158 16.08 -6.60 5.32
CA GLN A 158 16.63 -5.31 5.71
C GLN A 158 15.54 -4.26 5.91
N TYR A 159 14.56 -4.20 5.00
CA TYR A 159 13.44 -3.28 5.11
C TYR A 159 12.55 -3.61 6.32
N LYS A 160 12.32 -4.90 6.60
CA LYS A 160 11.63 -5.34 7.80
C LYS A 160 12.38 -4.92 9.08
N SER A 161 13.70 -5.01 9.12
CA SER A 161 14.47 -4.51 10.27
C SER A 161 14.24 -3.01 10.51
N LEU A 162 14.13 -2.20 9.45
CA LEU A 162 13.80 -0.77 9.58
C LEU A 162 12.39 -0.54 10.12
N LEU A 163 11.42 -1.39 9.77
CA LEU A 163 10.07 -1.36 10.34
C LEU A 163 10.10 -1.70 11.83
N ASP A 164 10.73 -2.81 12.19
CA ASP A 164 10.76 -3.30 13.56
C ASP A 164 11.52 -2.35 14.50
N SER A 165 12.52 -1.64 13.98
CA SER A 165 13.26 -0.60 14.70
C SER A 165 12.64 0.79 14.64
N HIS A 166 11.43 0.94 14.06
CA HIS A 166 10.75 2.23 13.87
C HIS A 166 11.62 3.30 13.19
N SER A 167 12.53 2.88 12.30
CA SER A 167 13.53 3.75 11.67
C SER A 167 13.14 4.18 10.25
N ILE A 168 11.95 3.81 9.79
CA ILE A 168 11.40 4.32 8.53
C ILE A 168 10.98 5.78 8.73
N PRO A 169 11.42 6.71 7.84
CA PRO A 169 10.98 8.09 7.90
C PRO A 169 9.46 8.21 7.83
N THR A 170 8.87 9.01 8.71
CA THR A 170 7.44 9.33 8.66
C THR A 170 7.11 10.01 7.34
N ASP A 171 6.16 9.43 6.61
CA ASP A 171 5.68 10.04 5.37
C ASP A 171 4.92 11.33 5.68
N CYS A 172 5.08 12.33 4.82
CA CYS A 172 4.31 13.56 4.88
C CYS A 172 3.39 13.68 3.67
N ALA A 173 2.20 14.22 3.90
CA ALA A 173 1.26 14.56 2.85
C ALA A 173 1.91 15.53 1.84
N LYS A 174 1.44 15.44 0.60
CA LYS A 174 1.80 16.35 -0.50
C LYS A 174 0.55 17.15 -0.92
N GLY A 175 0.72 18.18 -1.74
CA GLY A 175 -0.39 18.99 -2.25
C GLY A 175 -1.00 19.92 -1.20
N GLN A 176 -2.33 19.95 -1.07
CA GLN A 176 -3.03 20.91 -0.19
C GLN A 176 -2.73 20.75 1.31
N LEU A 177 -2.26 19.57 1.74
CA LEU A 177 -1.89 19.28 3.12
C LEU A 177 -0.38 19.08 3.27
N SER A 178 0.42 19.68 2.38
CA SER A 178 1.87 19.46 2.33
C SER A 178 2.55 19.63 3.68
N GLY A 179 3.37 18.65 4.07
CA GLY A 179 4.14 18.68 5.32
C GLY A 179 3.42 18.11 6.55
N GLN A 180 2.13 17.80 6.46
CA GLN A 180 1.42 17.10 7.54
C GLN A 180 1.87 15.63 7.61
N PRO A 181 2.18 15.08 8.80
CA PRO A 181 2.55 13.68 8.93
C PRO A 181 1.39 12.75 8.54
N LEU A 182 1.72 11.62 7.92
CA LEU A 182 0.78 10.57 7.53
C LEU A 182 0.82 9.40 8.52
N CYS A 183 -0.27 8.65 8.55
CA CYS A 183 -0.36 7.44 9.36
C CYS A 183 0.56 6.34 8.84
N MET A 184 1.48 5.87 9.68
CA MET A 184 2.43 4.81 9.34
C MET A 184 1.88 3.38 9.57
N LYS A 185 0.64 3.24 10.06
CA LYS A 185 0.06 1.94 10.46
C LYS A 185 0.06 0.87 9.36
N GLN A 186 -0.08 1.28 8.08
CA GLN A 186 -0.12 0.33 6.96
C GLN A 186 1.21 -0.42 6.78
N TYR A 187 2.33 0.26 7.02
CA TYR A 187 3.67 -0.33 6.92
C TYR A 187 3.85 -1.52 7.87
N TYR A 188 3.39 -1.38 9.12
CA TYR A 188 3.49 -2.43 10.13
C TYR A 188 2.59 -3.64 9.87
N GLY A 189 1.72 -3.57 8.87
CA GLY A 189 0.92 -4.70 8.39
C GLY A 189 1.55 -5.50 7.24
N LEU A 190 2.62 -5.01 6.59
CA LEU A 190 3.14 -5.58 5.35
C LEU A 190 3.58 -7.05 5.47
N PHE A 191 4.29 -7.39 6.56
CA PHE A 191 4.88 -8.72 6.77
C PHE A 191 4.25 -9.49 7.93
N SER A 192 3.19 -8.95 8.52
CA SER A 192 2.55 -9.48 9.74
C SER A 192 1.07 -9.81 9.54
N SER A 193 0.59 -9.77 8.29
CA SER A 193 -0.84 -9.92 7.97
C SER A 193 -1.13 -11.16 7.14
N TYR A 194 -2.26 -11.79 7.42
CA TYR A 194 -2.82 -12.90 6.64
C TYR A 194 -4.35 -12.76 6.54
N ARG A 195 -4.91 -13.01 5.35
CA ARG A 195 -6.38 -13.01 5.14
C ARG A 195 -6.91 -14.43 5.21
N LEU A 196 -7.57 -14.75 6.32
CA LEU A 196 -8.23 -16.03 6.55
C LEU A 196 -9.60 -16.05 5.84
N PRO A 197 -9.90 -17.05 4.99
CA PRO A 197 -11.21 -17.16 4.38
C PRO A 197 -12.28 -17.51 5.44
N GLY A 198 -13.44 -16.88 5.35
CA GLY A 198 -14.63 -17.27 6.11
C GLY A 198 -15.80 -17.58 5.19
N HIS A 199 -16.90 -18.12 5.74
CA HIS A 199 -18.04 -18.53 4.93
C HIS A 199 -18.76 -17.33 4.29
N THR A 200 -19.07 -16.32 5.10
CA THR A 200 -19.78 -15.09 4.69
C THR A 200 -18.87 -13.85 4.72
N GLN A 201 -17.85 -13.85 5.57
CA GLN A 201 -16.91 -12.76 5.74
C GLN A 201 -15.54 -13.34 6.08
N ASP A 202 -14.50 -12.83 5.43
CA ASP A 202 -13.10 -13.19 5.73
C ASP A 202 -12.57 -12.44 6.95
N THR A 203 -11.43 -12.86 7.49
CA THR A 203 -10.77 -12.21 8.63
C THR A 203 -9.36 -11.78 8.25
N LEU A 204 -9.04 -10.50 8.46
CA LEU A 204 -7.65 -10.03 8.42
C LEU A 204 -6.99 -10.31 9.77
N VAL A 205 -6.12 -11.32 9.82
CA VAL A 205 -5.27 -11.63 10.97
C VAL A 205 -4.03 -10.74 10.87
N ALA A 206 -3.78 -9.92 11.88
CA ALA A 206 -2.56 -9.13 12.00
C ALA A 206 -1.86 -9.50 13.30
N GLN A 207 -0.61 -9.93 13.20
CA GLN A 207 0.19 -10.30 14.36
C GLN A 207 0.61 -9.06 15.13
N LYS A 208 0.20 -8.99 16.40
CA LYS A 208 0.40 -7.82 17.27
C LYS A 208 1.68 -7.88 18.12
N SER A 209 2.30 -9.05 18.22
CA SER A 209 3.44 -9.29 19.10
C SER A 209 4.75 -9.31 18.31
N SER A 210 5.74 -8.56 18.79
CA SER A 210 7.14 -8.68 18.35
C SER A 210 7.82 -9.96 18.86
N VAL A 211 7.20 -10.66 19.82
CA VAL A 211 7.66 -11.96 20.30
C VAL A 211 6.98 -13.04 19.48
N MET A 212 7.70 -13.55 18.48
CA MET A 212 7.36 -14.79 17.79
C MET A 212 7.87 -15.98 18.63
N PRO A 213 7.05 -17.02 18.89
CA PRO A 213 7.54 -18.25 19.50
C PRO A 213 8.46 -19.06 18.56
N GLU A 214 8.44 -18.76 17.27
CA GLU A 214 9.24 -19.41 16.23
C GLU A 214 10.18 -18.42 15.54
N PRO A 215 11.31 -18.88 14.96
CA PRO A 215 12.15 -18.02 14.13
C PRO A 215 11.35 -17.49 12.93
N GLU A 216 11.67 -16.25 12.55
CA GLU A 216 11.14 -15.67 11.31
C GLU A 216 11.50 -16.53 10.11
N HIS A 217 10.53 -16.73 9.21
CA HIS A 217 10.72 -17.54 8.02
C HIS A 217 9.99 -16.95 6.82
N VAL A 218 10.44 -17.34 5.63
CA VAL A 218 9.78 -17.06 4.35
C VAL A 218 9.27 -18.36 3.75
N ILE A 219 8.15 -18.28 3.04
CA ILE A 219 7.58 -19.41 2.31
C ILE A 219 8.07 -19.36 0.86
N VAL A 220 8.71 -20.43 0.39
CA VAL A 220 9.17 -20.55 -1.01
C VAL A 220 8.24 -21.49 -1.77
N ALA A 221 7.71 -21.01 -2.89
CA ALA A 221 6.86 -21.80 -3.79
C ALA A 221 7.60 -22.09 -5.11
N CYS A 222 7.77 -23.37 -5.45
CA CYS A 222 8.44 -23.82 -6.68
C CYS A 222 7.77 -25.10 -7.19
N GLY A 223 7.42 -25.15 -8.49
CA GLY A 223 6.80 -26.34 -9.08
C GLY A 223 5.48 -26.76 -8.40
N ASN A 224 4.68 -25.79 -7.96
CA ASN A 224 3.46 -25.99 -7.14
C ASN A 224 3.69 -26.66 -5.77
N GLN A 225 4.94 -26.73 -5.31
CA GLN A 225 5.29 -27.18 -3.96
C GLN A 225 5.64 -25.98 -3.09
N VAL A 226 5.31 -26.09 -1.80
CA VAL A 226 5.55 -25.05 -0.80
C VAL A 226 6.53 -25.59 0.24
N SER A 227 7.65 -24.90 0.44
CA SER A 227 8.62 -25.23 1.47
C SER A 227 8.49 -24.22 2.62
N GLY A 228 8.14 -24.74 3.81
CA GLY A 228 8.16 -24.00 5.08
C GLY A 228 9.50 -24.13 5.81
N PRO A 229 9.64 -23.59 7.02
CA PRO A 229 10.91 -23.58 7.75
C PRO A 229 11.39 -25.01 8.01
N SER A 230 12.41 -25.44 7.26
CA SER A 230 13.37 -26.41 7.80
C SER A 230 14.30 -25.62 8.71
N PRO A 231 14.66 -26.13 9.90
CA PRO A 231 15.66 -25.46 10.73
C PRO A 231 16.92 -25.31 9.87
N LEU A 232 17.42 -24.08 9.75
CA LEU A 232 18.75 -23.83 9.21
C LEU A 232 19.73 -24.56 10.13
N GLN A 233 20.04 -25.82 9.83
CA GLN A 233 21.20 -26.46 10.43
C GLN A 233 22.41 -25.66 9.93
N PRO A 234 23.30 -25.21 10.82
CA PRO A 234 24.54 -24.58 10.41
C PRO A 234 25.23 -25.51 9.42
N LEU A 235 25.63 -25.01 8.25
CA LEU A 235 26.59 -25.72 7.41
C LEU A 235 27.77 -26.06 8.30
N ARG A 236 27.88 -27.33 8.71
CA ARG A 236 29.14 -27.84 9.23
C ARG A 236 30.12 -27.71 8.08
N LEU A 237 30.98 -26.70 8.16
CA LEU A 237 32.24 -26.70 7.45
C LEU A 237 32.88 -28.05 7.76
N GLY A 238 32.88 -28.94 6.76
CA GLY A 238 33.63 -30.17 6.85
C GLY A 238 35.07 -29.80 7.17
N GLN A 239 35.53 -30.19 8.36
CA GLN A 239 36.95 -30.34 8.59
C GLN A 239 37.40 -31.45 7.62
N GLY A 240 38.03 -31.04 6.53
CA GLY A 240 38.77 -31.93 5.67
C GLY A 240 40.01 -32.43 6.41
N ALA A 241 40.19 -33.75 6.32
CA ALA A 241 41.42 -34.58 6.47
C ALA A 241 42.56 -34.05 7.34
#